data_AF-A0A6G7PVJ6-F1
#
_entry.id   AF-A0A6G7PVJ6-F1
#
_cell.length_a   1.000
_cell.length_b   1.000
_cell.length_c   1.000
_cell.angle_alpha   90.00
_cell.angle_beta   90.00
_cell.angle_gamma   90.00
#
_symmetry.space_group_name_H-M   'P 1'
#
loop_
_entity.id
_entity.type
_entity.pdbx_description
1 polymer ?
#
loop_
_entity_poly.entity_id
_entity_poly.type
_entity_poly.pdbx_seq_one_letter_code
_entity_poly.pdbx_strand_id
1 'polypeptide(L)'
;MDPHSTQKKGRSCPDCHQSPKTVGLGPGNVFFENGRLLFAPADTGADLGLNHSLQALVDTSGQPLTNLSRPNLRPFNQEEIRRILRVGLCLVCHPDYSDPVMQNWRPDLTCPVFDEKNGL
;
A
#
# COMPACT_ATOMS: atom_id res chain seq x y z
N MET A 1 7.89 7.44 -18.96
CA MET A 1 7.72 6.03 -18.55
C MET A 1 9.04 5.61 -17.95
N ASP A 2 9.10 5.34 -16.65
CA ASP A 2 10.31 4.85 -15.99
C ASP A 2 10.19 3.34 -15.75
N PRO A 3 10.80 2.49 -16.60
CA PRO A 3 10.72 1.05 -16.42
C PRO A 3 11.32 0.66 -15.07
N HIS A 4 10.62 -0.16 -14.30
CA HIS A 4 11.01 -0.51 -12.92
C HIS A 4 12.33 -1.32 -12.83
N SER A 5 12.89 -1.80 -13.94
CA SER A 5 14.07 -2.69 -13.98
C SER A 5 15.33 -2.13 -14.65
N THR A 6 15.31 -0.90 -15.17
CA THR A 6 16.46 -0.31 -15.90
C THR A 6 17.07 0.91 -15.21
N GLN A 7 16.59 1.23 -14.01
CA GLN A 7 16.99 2.41 -13.26
C GLN A 7 18.31 2.16 -12.52
N LYS A 8 19.21 3.15 -12.53
CA LYS A 8 20.48 3.07 -11.78
C LYS A 8 20.30 3.07 -10.27
N LYS A 9 19.16 3.58 -9.79
CA LYS A 9 18.79 3.67 -8.38
C LYS A 9 17.39 3.09 -8.22
N GLY A 10 17.18 2.38 -7.10
CA GLY A 10 15.83 1.97 -6.70
C GLY A 10 14.95 3.19 -6.41
N ARG A 11 13.63 2.98 -6.44
CA ARG A 11 12.67 3.96 -5.98
C ARG A 11 12.85 4.23 -4.48
N SER A 12 12.39 5.39 -4.03
CA SER A 12 12.44 5.74 -2.61
C SER A 12 11.44 4.87 -1.81
N CYS A 13 11.68 4.70 -0.51
CA CYS A 13 10.75 3.98 0.36
C CYS A 13 9.31 4.58 0.31
N PRO A 14 9.12 5.92 0.34
CA PRO A 14 7.80 6.54 0.21
C PRO A 14 7.06 6.18 -1.08
N ASP A 15 7.76 6.03 -2.21
CA ASP A 15 7.12 5.69 -3.51
C ASP A 15 6.34 4.37 -3.47
N CYS A 16 6.75 3.45 -2.59
CA CYS A 16 6.07 2.17 -2.39
C CYS A 16 5.19 2.17 -1.14
N HIS A 17 5.66 2.72 -0.02
CA HIS A 17 5.01 2.60 1.28
C HIS A 17 4.00 3.71 1.61
N GLN A 18 3.96 4.79 0.83
CA GLN A 18 2.99 5.89 1.00
C GLN A 18 2.11 6.07 -0.25
N SER A 19 2.04 5.05 -1.12
CA SER A 19 1.33 5.12 -2.39
C SER A 19 0.17 4.11 -2.44
N PRO A 20 -1.10 4.55 -2.44
CA PRO A 20 -2.24 3.65 -2.62
C PRO A 20 -2.20 2.93 -3.96
N LYS A 21 -1.67 3.60 -4.99
CA LYS A 21 -1.52 3.04 -6.32
C LYS A 21 -0.54 1.87 -6.32
N THR A 22 0.56 1.95 -5.56
CA THR A 22 1.57 0.89 -5.50
C THR A 22 1.03 -0.37 -4.83
N VAL A 23 0.14 -0.23 -3.85
CA VAL A 23 -0.54 -1.37 -3.18
C VAL A 23 -1.81 -1.83 -3.91
N GLY A 24 -2.14 -1.24 -5.06
CA GLY A 24 -3.23 -1.68 -5.93
C GLY A 24 -4.60 -1.06 -5.66
N LEU A 25 -4.73 -0.08 -4.76
CA LEU A 25 -5.99 0.63 -4.50
C LEU A 25 -6.37 1.62 -5.62
N GLY A 26 -5.41 1.95 -6.50
CA GLY A 26 -5.55 2.97 -7.53
C GLY A 26 -5.09 4.36 -7.07
N PRO A 27 -5.26 5.39 -7.91
CA PRO A 27 -4.87 6.76 -7.57
C PRO A 27 -5.79 7.34 -6.50
N GLY A 28 -5.21 8.07 -5.54
CA GLY A 28 -5.94 8.66 -4.43
C GLY A 28 -5.04 8.92 -3.24
N ASN A 29 -5.66 9.15 -2.09
CA ASN A 29 -4.98 9.38 -0.81
C ASN A 29 -5.38 8.30 0.19
N VAL A 30 -4.42 7.86 1.00
CA VAL A 30 -4.65 6.96 2.14
C VAL A 30 -4.30 7.65 3.44
N PHE A 31 -5.07 7.37 4.46
CA PHE A 31 -4.84 7.89 5.81
C PHE A 31 -5.32 6.87 6.83
N PHE A 32 -4.72 6.92 8.01
CA PHE A 32 -5.13 6.10 9.14
C PHE A 32 -5.92 6.98 10.12
N GLU A 33 -7.14 6.56 10.45
CA GLU A 33 -8.00 7.23 11.44
C GLU A 33 -8.48 6.20 12.45
N ASN A 34 -8.19 6.40 13.74
CA ASN A 34 -8.57 5.48 14.84
C ASN A 34 -8.23 4.01 14.53
N GLY A 35 -7.02 3.77 14.03
CA GLY A 35 -6.53 2.44 13.67
C GLY A 35 -7.01 1.91 12.30
N ARG A 36 -7.94 2.60 11.64
CA ARG A 36 -8.53 2.14 10.38
C ARG A 36 -7.86 2.80 9.18
N LEU A 37 -7.57 1.99 8.16
CA LEU A 37 -7.13 2.47 6.86
C LEU A 37 -8.33 3.02 6.08
N LEU A 38 -8.29 4.30 5.75
CA LEU A 38 -9.24 4.99 4.91
C LEU A 38 -8.59 5.33 3.57
N PHE A 39 -9.39 5.27 2.50
CA PHE A 39 -8.96 5.57 1.14
C PHE A 39 -9.93 6.54 0.49
N ALA A 40 -9.40 7.67 0.01
CA ALA A 40 -10.12 8.64 -0.79
C ALA A 40 -9.62 8.54 -2.25
N PRO A 41 -10.39 7.92 -3.17
CA PRO A 41 -9.98 7.77 -4.55
C PRO A 41 -9.92 9.13 -5.26
N ALA A 42 -8.94 9.31 -6.14
CA ALA A 42 -8.84 10.51 -6.98
C ALA A 42 -9.79 10.48 -8.18
N ASP A 43 -10.13 9.28 -8.65
CA ASP A 43 -11.07 9.04 -9.74
C ASP A 43 -11.94 7.80 -9.48
N THR A 44 -13.02 7.68 -10.23
CA THR A 44 -13.85 6.48 -10.27
C THR A 44 -14.14 6.14 -11.73
N GLY A 45 -14.45 4.87 -12.02
CA GLY A 45 -14.94 4.43 -13.32
C GLY A 45 -16.45 4.59 -13.47
N ALA A 46 -17.06 5.61 -12.85
CA ALA A 46 -18.52 5.78 -12.81
C ALA A 46 -19.16 5.85 -14.20
N ASP A 47 -18.49 6.46 -15.18
CA ASP A 47 -18.93 6.52 -16.58
C ASP A 47 -19.04 5.14 -17.24
N LEU A 48 -18.39 4.14 -16.65
CA LEU A 48 -18.42 2.74 -17.06
C LEU A 48 -19.24 1.87 -16.09
N GLY A 49 -19.98 2.48 -15.16
CA GLY A 49 -20.78 1.79 -14.15
C GLY A 49 -19.96 1.17 -13.02
N LEU A 50 -18.70 1.59 -12.83
CA LEU A 50 -17.84 1.09 -11.75
C LEU A 50 -17.81 2.05 -10.56
N ASN A 51 -17.69 1.49 -9.36
CA ASN A 51 -17.54 2.25 -8.11
C ASN A 51 -16.06 2.45 -7.69
N HIS A 52 -15.12 2.09 -8.55
CA HIS A 52 -13.68 2.14 -8.31
C HIS A 52 -12.93 2.60 -9.57
N SER A 53 -11.67 3.01 -9.40
CA SER A 53 -10.80 3.40 -10.52
C SER A 53 -10.50 2.23 -11.44
N LEU A 54 -10.39 2.48 -12.76
CA LEU A 54 -9.87 1.49 -13.72
C LEU A 54 -8.43 1.04 -13.44
N GLN A 55 -7.71 1.82 -12.63
CA GLN A 55 -6.34 1.52 -12.20
C GLN A 55 -6.29 0.73 -10.88
N ALA A 56 -7.43 0.50 -10.23
CA ALA A 56 -7.50 -0.29 -9.00
C ALA A 56 -7.50 -1.78 -9.34
N LEU A 57 -6.68 -2.54 -8.62
CA LEU A 57 -6.62 -4.00 -8.68
C LEU A 57 -7.37 -4.64 -7.50
N VAL A 58 -7.49 -3.92 -6.39
CA VAL A 58 -8.03 -4.40 -5.12
C VAL A 58 -8.68 -3.26 -4.34
N ASP A 59 -9.64 -3.58 -3.47
CA ASP A 59 -10.19 -2.61 -2.51
C ASP A 59 -9.45 -2.64 -1.16
N THR A 60 -9.86 -1.76 -0.24
CA THR A 60 -9.28 -1.69 1.12
C THR A 60 -9.62 -2.89 1.99
N SER A 61 -10.51 -3.78 1.56
CA SER A 61 -10.82 -5.05 2.21
C SER A 61 -10.00 -6.22 1.68
N GLY A 62 -9.17 -5.99 0.66
CA GLY A 62 -8.36 -7.02 0.00
C GLY A 62 -9.13 -7.82 -1.05
N GLN A 63 -10.34 -7.39 -1.44
CA GLN A 63 -11.10 -8.06 -2.49
C GLN A 63 -10.56 -7.65 -3.86
N PRO A 64 -10.17 -8.62 -4.72
CA PRO A 64 -9.74 -8.32 -6.07
C PRO A 64 -10.85 -7.68 -6.91
N LEU A 65 -10.53 -6.59 -7.61
CA LEU A 65 -11.44 -5.88 -8.51
C LEU A 65 -11.22 -6.25 -9.98
N THR A 66 -10.08 -6.84 -10.29
CA THR A 66 -9.67 -7.18 -11.67
C THR A 66 -9.07 -8.58 -11.75
N ASN A 67 -9.34 -9.28 -12.85
CA ASN A 67 -8.67 -10.54 -13.17
C ASN A 67 -7.26 -10.29 -13.69
N LEU A 68 -6.31 -11.12 -13.25
CA LEU A 68 -4.91 -11.06 -13.68
C LEU A 68 -4.63 -12.17 -14.70
N SER A 69 -3.67 -11.94 -15.59
CA SER A 69 -3.40 -12.80 -16.75
C SER A 69 -2.84 -14.19 -16.43
N ARG A 70 -2.43 -14.44 -15.17
CA ARG A 70 -1.86 -15.71 -14.73
C ARG A 70 -2.62 -16.22 -13.50
N PRO A 71 -2.84 -17.54 -13.39
CA PRO A 71 -3.68 -18.13 -12.35
C PRO A 71 -3.14 -17.92 -10.92
N ASN A 72 -1.83 -17.76 -10.76
CA ASN A 72 -1.19 -17.58 -9.45
C ASN A 72 -0.92 -16.11 -9.10
N LEU A 73 -1.40 -15.16 -9.90
CA LEU A 73 -1.28 -13.74 -9.59
C LEU A 73 -2.49 -13.30 -8.77
N ARG A 74 -2.21 -12.58 -7.69
CA ARG A 74 -3.23 -11.91 -6.88
C ARG A 74 -2.76 -10.50 -6.50
N PRO A 75 -3.69 -9.57 -6.26
CA PRO A 75 -3.39 -8.36 -5.51
C PRO A 75 -2.98 -8.69 -4.06
N PHE A 76 -2.49 -7.67 -3.36
CA PHE A 76 -2.25 -7.76 -1.92
C PHE A 76 -3.55 -8.02 -1.17
N ASN A 77 -3.50 -8.82 -0.10
CA ASN A 77 -4.62 -8.97 0.80
C ASN A 77 -4.71 -7.78 1.77
N GLN A 78 -5.80 -7.74 2.56
CA GLN A 78 -6.04 -6.64 3.48
C GLN A 78 -4.89 -6.39 4.47
N GLU A 79 -4.31 -7.47 5.01
CA GLU A 79 -3.26 -7.37 6.01
C GLU A 79 -1.94 -6.89 5.40
N GLU A 80 -1.61 -7.38 4.21
CA GLU A 80 -0.45 -6.92 3.44
C GLU A 80 -0.55 -5.43 3.11
N ILE A 81 -1.71 -4.97 2.60
CA ILE A 81 -1.94 -3.54 2.30
C ILE A 81 -1.72 -2.69 3.56
N ARG A 82 -2.33 -3.08 4.68
CA ARG A 82 -2.19 -2.34 5.94
C ARG A 82 -0.73 -2.31 6.42
N ARG A 83 -0.04 -3.45 6.42
CA ARG A 83 1.35 -3.54 6.87
C ARG A 83 2.28 -2.69 6.02
N ILE A 84 2.12 -2.74 4.70
CA ILE A 84 2.93 -1.94 3.76
C ILE A 84 2.72 -0.44 4.00
N LEU A 85 1.46 0.01 4.08
CA LEU A 85 1.14 1.43 4.26
C LEU A 85 1.47 1.94 5.67
N ARG A 86 1.43 1.08 6.69
CA ARG A 86 1.81 1.43 8.06
C ARG A 86 3.29 1.80 8.16
N VAL A 87 4.18 1.09 7.46
CA VAL A 87 5.60 1.48 7.37
C VAL A 87 5.73 2.91 6.84
N GLY A 88 4.85 3.31 5.92
CA GLY A 88 4.77 4.67 5.41
C GLY A 88 4.65 5.75 6.51
N LEU A 89 4.01 5.47 7.64
CA LEU A 89 3.90 6.41 8.76
C LEU A 89 5.26 6.74 9.40
N CYS A 90 6.20 5.79 9.38
CA CYS A 90 7.54 5.98 9.95
C CYS A 90 8.47 6.76 9.02
N LEU A 91 8.23 6.69 7.70
CA LEU A 91 9.14 7.23 6.68
C LEU A 91 9.19 8.77 6.63
N VAL A 92 8.26 9.46 7.30
CA VAL A 92 8.34 10.91 7.46
C VAL A 92 9.57 11.32 8.28
N CYS A 93 9.94 10.51 9.29
CA CYS A 93 11.10 10.73 10.14
C CYS A 93 12.29 9.82 9.76
N HIS A 94 12.02 8.64 9.20
CA HIS A 94 13.01 7.60 8.87
C HIS A 94 13.02 7.28 7.36
N PRO A 95 13.37 8.23 6.47
CA PRO A 95 13.26 8.04 5.02
C PRO A 95 14.38 7.20 4.39
N ASP A 96 15.52 7.08 5.09
CA ASP A 96 16.75 6.50 4.57
C ASP A 96 16.97 5.06 5.03
N TYR A 97 17.54 4.25 4.15
CA TYR A 97 17.81 2.83 4.44
C TYR A 97 18.88 2.65 5.52
N SER A 98 19.76 3.64 5.70
CA SER A 98 20.82 3.61 6.72
C SER A 98 20.30 3.92 8.13
N ASP A 99 19.03 4.31 8.28
CA ASP A 99 18.47 4.64 9.59
C ASP A 99 18.57 3.46 10.57
N PRO A 100 18.99 3.68 11.82
CA PRO A 100 19.08 2.62 12.83
C PRO A 100 17.80 1.78 12.99
N VAL A 101 16.62 2.38 12.78
CA VAL A 101 15.33 1.66 12.86
C VAL A 101 15.22 0.53 11.83
N MET A 102 15.93 0.65 10.71
CA MET A 102 15.90 -0.32 9.61
C MET A 102 16.88 -1.48 9.79
N GLN A 103 17.89 -1.34 10.66
CA GLN A 103 18.98 -2.32 10.77
C GLN A 103 18.56 -3.63 11.44
N ASN A 104 17.57 -3.59 12.34
CA ASN A 104 17.11 -4.75 13.12
C ASN A 104 15.66 -5.14 12.81
N TRP A 105 15.15 -4.75 11.65
CA TRP A 105 13.78 -5.05 11.26
C TRP A 105 13.60 -6.55 11.01
N ARG A 106 12.53 -7.14 11.56
CA ARG A 106 12.12 -8.52 11.30
C ARG A 106 10.66 -8.56 10.83
N PRO A 107 10.30 -9.43 9.86
CA PRO A 107 8.93 -9.52 9.33
C PRO A 107 7.84 -9.89 10.35
N ASP A 108 8.23 -10.48 11.47
CA ASP A 108 7.33 -10.88 12.57
C ASP A 108 7.28 -9.86 13.70
N LEU A 109 7.96 -8.71 13.59
CA LEU A 109 7.81 -7.62 14.54
C LEU A 109 6.38 -7.09 14.48
N THR A 110 5.74 -7.01 15.65
CA THR A 110 4.44 -6.38 15.82
C THR A 110 4.64 -4.93 16.21
N CYS A 111 3.77 -4.04 15.71
CA CYS A 111 3.81 -2.64 16.11
C CYS A 111 3.45 -2.51 17.61
N PRO A 112 4.30 -1.91 18.46
CA PRO A 112 3.98 -1.77 19.88
C PRO A 112 2.89 -0.72 20.16
N VAL A 113 2.55 0.12 19.17
CA VAL A 113 1.59 1.21 19.29
C VAL A 113 0.24 0.87 18.64
N PHE A 114 0.17 -0.19 17.83
CA PHE A 114 -1.01 -0.55 17.05
C PHE A 114 -1.38 -2.01 17.28
N ASP A 115 -2.64 -2.28 17.63
CA ASP A 115 -3.17 -3.61 17.78
C ASP A 115 -3.51 -4.22 16.42
N GLU A 116 -2.57 -5.03 15.90
CA GLU A 116 -2.73 -5.72 14.62
C GLU A 116 -3.90 -6.71 14.60
N LYS A 117 -4.34 -7.22 15.76
CA LYS A 117 -5.45 -8.19 15.83
C LYS A 117 -6.81 -7.52 15.80
N ASN A 118 -6.93 -6.33 16.38
CA ASN A 118 -8.21 -5.63 16.52
C ASN A 118 -8.35 -4.42 15.56
N GLY A 119 -7.29 -4.04 14.85
CA GLY A 119 -7.32 -2.92 13.91
C GLY A 119 -7.53 -1.57 14.59
N LEU A 120 -6.98 -1.43 15.81
CA LEU A 120 -7.04 -0.25 16.68
C LEU A 120 -5.64 0.26 17.00
#